data_AF-A0AAV5W4H0-F1
#
_entry.id   AF-A0AAV5W4H0-F1
#
_cell.length_a   1.000
_cell.length_b   1.000
_cell.length_c   1.000
_cell.angle_alpha   90.00
_cell.angle_beta   90.00
_cell.angle_gamma   90.00
#
_symmetry.space_group_name_H-M   'P 1'
#
loop_
_entity.id
_entity.type
_entity.pdbx_description
1 polymer ?
#
loop_
_entity_poly.entity_id
_entity_poly.type
_entity_poly.pdbx_seq_one_letter_code
_entity_poly.pdbx_strand_id
1 'polypeptide(L)'
;KSWKDFLLGWHDEGVSYEEMSARCLAMGHEISPRAISRLLALPLEIVKTPYTPRSSTIPPDKLEVVKQYIVDLYDEDDEVRMTEILLGIERKFGLRVTEYPVDRIRKEAGLGAESTRYGHSVREANRAPRVAWCRAQKAAEATFRKHVFTDESMVQLDPNSRFVWVHSTARHRRIKSKFKHPQKVLIWGGISWKGVTTLEIFNGSCRVDAPEYCKILRDGYVEW
;
A
#
# COMPACT_ATOMS: atom_id res chain seq x y z
N LYS A 1 4.29 47.62 -20.99
CA LYS A 1 4.82 47.11 -22.27
C LYS A 1 5.84 46.04 -21.95
N SER A 2 5.62 44.83 -22.43
CA SER A 2 6.55 43.71 -22.28
C SER A 2 7.77 43.96 -23.16
N TRP A 3 8.95 43.45 -22.80
CA TRP A 3 10.14 43.57 -23.65
C TRP A 3 9.95 42.93 -25.04
N LYS A 4 9.01 41.97 -25.13
CA LYS A 4 8.57 41.33 -26.38
C LYS A 4 7.85 42.30 -27.32
N ASP A 5 7.23 43.36 -26.80
CA ASP A 5 6.53 44.36 -27.62
C ASP A 5 7.54 45.20 -28.43
N PHE A 6 8.78 45.37 -27.93
CA PHE A 6 9.85 46.06 -28.66
C PHE A 6 10.39 45.24 -29.83
N LEU A 7 10.31 43.90 -29.77
CA LEU A 7 10.78 43.03 -30.86
C LEU A 7 9.99 43.27 -32.15
N LEU A 8 8.67 43.50 -32.05
CA LEU A 8 7.82 43.81 -33.20
C LEU A 8 8.19 45.16 -33.82
N GLY A 9 8.38 46.19 -32.98
CA GLY A 9 8.80 47.52 -33.45
C GLY A 9 10.16 47.50 -34.16
N TRP A 10 11.14 46.80 -33.59
CA TRP A 10 12.46 46.64 -34.24
C TRP A 10 12.40 45.81 -35.52
N HIS A 11 11.46 44.86 -35.62
CA HIS A 11 11.28 44.04 -36.81
C HIS A 11 10.72 44.88 -37.95
N ASP A 12 9.75 45.74 -37.66
CA ASP A 12 9.16 46.65 -38.64
C ASP A 12 10.15 47.76 -39.09
N GLU A 13 11.10 48.13 -38.22
CA GLU A 13 12.24 49.02 -38.54
C GLU A 13 13.35 48.32 -39.36
N GLY A 14 13.25 47.01 -39.63
CA GLY A 14 14.22 46.27 -40.43
C GLY A 14 15.52 45.90 -39.70
N VAL A 15 15.51 45.89 -38.36
CA VAL A 15 16.67 45.54 -37.54
C VAL A 15 16.95 44.03 -37.64
N SER A 16 18.23 43.64 -37.78
CA SER A 16 18.60 42.22 -37.87
C SER A 16 18.37 41.48 -36.54
N TYR A 17 18.19 40.16 -36.61
CA TYR A 17 17.96 39.34 -35.41
C TYR A 17 19.18 39.31 -34.47
N GLU A 18 20.41 39.46 -34.99
CA GLU A 18 21.61 39.61 -34.15
C GLU A 18 21.57 40.91 -33.35
N GLU A 19 21.19 42.01 -34.01
CA GLU A 19 21.10 43.34 -33.39
C GLU A 19 19.97 43.39 -32.35
N MET A 20 18.82 42.76 -32.64
CA MET A 20 17.75 42.60 -31.65
C MET A 20 18.19 41.80 -30.42
N SER A 21 18.96 40.73 -30.62
CA SER A 21 19.50 39.91 -29.53
C SER A 21 20.45 40.72 -28.64
N ALA A 22 21.32 41.53 -29.24
CA ALA A 22 22.21 42.44 -28.51
C ALA A 22 21.44 43.50 -27.71
N ARG A 23 20.37 44.06 -28.29
CA ARG A 23 19.49 45.02 -27.59
C ARG A 23 18.71 44.38 -26.45
N CYS A 24 18.22 43.15 -26.62
CA CYS A 24 17.60 42.39 -25.53
C CYS A 24 18.60 42.11 -24.41
N LEU A 25 19.85 41.76 -24.73
CA LEU A 25 20.91 41.55 -23.76
C LEU A 25 21.21 42.84 -22.97
N ALA A 26 21.24 43.99 -23.62
CA ALA A 26 21.41 45.30 -22.97
C ALA A 26 20.24 45.65 -22.02
N MET A 27 19.04 45.12 -22.28
CA MET A 27 17.88 45.20 -21.38
C MET A 27 17.87 44.12 -20.28
N GLY A 28 18.91 43.28 -20.19
CA GLY A 28 19.00 42.20 -19.20
C GLY A 28 18.28 40.90 -19.59
N HIS A 29 17.97 40.72 -20.87
CA HIS A 29 17.29 39.54 -21.38
C HIS A 29 18.18 38.76 -22.36
N GLU A 30 18.69 37.61 -21.91
CA GLU A 30 19.42 36.68 -22.76
C GLU A 30 18.44 35.91 -23.67
N ILE A 31 18.40 36.29 -24.95
CA ILE A 31 17.62 35.58 -25.97
C ILE A 31 18.42 35.45 -27.26
N SER A 32 18.43 34.24 -27.83
CA SER A 32 19.12 33.98 -29.09
C SER A 32 18.37 34.56 -30.30
N PRO A 33 19.07 34.92 -31.40
CA PRO A 33 18.45 35.36 -32.65
C PRO A 33 17.39 34.37 -33.18
N ARG A 34 17.63 33.07 -33.02
CA ARG A 34 16.70 32.01 -33.44
C ARG A 34 15.42 31.98 -32.58
N ALA A 35 15.52 32.29 -31.30
CA ALA A 35 14.36 32.40 -30.43
C ALA A 35 13.53 33.66 -30.75
N ILE A 36 14.18 34.78 -31.11
CA ILE A 36 13.50 35.99 -31.59
C ILE A 36 12.72 35.71 -32.88
N SER A 37 13.34 35.06 -33.87
CA SER A 37 12.67 34.66 -35.10
C SER A 37 11.45 33.77 -34.84
N ARG A 38 11.54 32.81 -33.91
CA ARG A 38 10.38 31.98 -33.52
C ARG A 38 9.28 32.79 -32.83
N LEU A 39 9.62 33.78 -32.01
CA LEU A 39 8.64 34.62 -31.34
C LEU A 39 7.89 35.53 -32.31
N LEU A 40 8.60 36.10 -33.30
CA LEU A 40 8.01 36.94 -34.34
C LEU A 40 7.18 36.13 -35.34
N ALA A 41 7.51 34.85 -35.53
CA ALA A 41 6.73 33.92 -36.35
C ALA A 41 5.48 33.36 -35.64
N LEU A 42 5.30 33.60 -34.33
CA LEU A 42 4.07 33.21 -33.65
C LEU A 42 2.94 34.16 -34.08
N PRO A 43 1.76 33.62 -34.44
CA PRO A 43 0.61 34.45 -34.76
C PRO A 43 0.23 35.34 -33.56
N LEU A 44 -0.12 36.60 -33.83
CA LEU A 44 -0.51 37.62 -32.84
C LEU A 44 -1.70 37.17 -31.97
N GLU A 45 -2.55 36.30 -32.50
CA GLU A 45 -3.58 35.60 -31.75
C GLU A 45 -3.11 34.19 -31.39
N ILE A 46 -2.95 33.94 -30.09
CA ILE A 46 -2.81 32.57 -29.57
C ILE A 46 -4.16 31.89 -29.74
N VAL A 47 -4.39 31.26 -30.90
CA VAL A 47 -5.48 30.31 -31.07
C VAL A 47 -5.16 29.13 -30.13
N LYS A 48 -5.79 29.12 -28.95
CA LYS A 48 -5.75 27.94 -28.08
C LYS A 48 -6.26 26.77 -28.91
N THR A 49 -5.36 25.85 -29.27
CA THR A 49 -5.77 24.61 -29.90
C THR A 49 -6.88 23.98 -29.06
N PRO A 50 -8.02 23.57 -29.65
CA PRO A 50 -9.07 22.91 -28.92
C PRO A 50 -8.46 21.75 -28.14
N TYR A 51 -8.82 21.62 -26.85
CA TYR A 51 -8.35 20.52 -26.02
C TYR A 51 -8.67 19.20 -26.71
N THR A 52 -7.63 18.49 -27.15
CA THR A 52 -7.74 17.11 -27.60
C THR A 52 -7.53 16.23 -26.38
N PRO A 53 -8.56 15.51 -25.90
CA PRO A 53 -8.39 14.56 -24.82
C PRO A 53 -7.32 13.56 -25.23
N ARG A 54 -6.33 13.31 -24.36
CA ARG A 54 -5.38 12.20 -24.59
C ARG A 54 -6.19 10.92 -24.78
N SER A 55 -5.79 10.02 -25.68
CA SER A 55 -6.53 8.77 -25.94
C SER A 55 -6.71 7.88 -24.70
N SER A 56 -5.91 8.13 -23.66
CA SER A 56 -5.98 7.49 -22.35
C SER A 56 -6.99 8.12 -21.38
N THR A 57 -7.78 9.11 -21.82
CA THR A 57 -8.74 9.85 -20.98
C THR A 57 -10.13 9.28 -21.19
N ILE A 58 -10.81 8.92 -20.10
CA ILE A 58 -12.23 8.52 -20.15
C ILE A 58 -13.05 9.73 -20.64
N PRO A 59 -13.88 9.58 -21.69
CA PRO A 59 -14.75 10.65 -22.15
C PRO A 59 -15.69 11.17 -21.05
N PRO A 60 -15.97 12.48 -20.95
CA PRO A 60 -16.80 13.06 -19.90
C PRO A 60 -18.20 12.43 -19.80
N ASP A 61 -18.78 12.06 -20.94
CA ASP A 61 -20.08 11.39 -21.05
C ASP A 61 -20.09 9.98 -20.44
N LYS A 62 -18.94 9.31 -20.40
CA LYS A 62 -18.79 7.95 -19.86
C LYS A 62 -18.17 7.91 -18.46
N LEU A 63 -17.68 9.04 -17.95
CA LEU A 63 -16.89 9.10 -16.72
C LEU A 63 -17.66 8.53 -15.52
N GLU A 64 -18.88 8.98 -15.29
CA GLU A 64 -19.70 8.55 -14.15
C GLU A 64 -20.05 7.06 -14.23
N VAL A 65 -20.36 6.56 -15.44
CA VAL A 65 -20.72 5.15 -15.64
C VAL A 65 -19.50 4.24 -15.44
N VAL A 66 -18.32 4.65 -15.91
CA VAL A 66 -17.07 3.92 -15.68
C VAL A 66 -16.67 3.97 -14.21
N LYS A 67 -16.84 5.12 -13.55
CA LYS A 67 -16.60 5.28 -12.10
C LYS A 67 -17.46 4.32 -11.30
N GLN A 68 -18.77 4.29 -11.54
CA GLN A 68 -19.67 3.37 -10.87
C GLN A 68 -19.28 1.92 -11.09
N TYR A 69 -18.96 1.53 -12.34
CA TYR A 69 -18.51 0.18 -12.64
C TYR A 69 -17.24 -0.22 -11.88
N ILE A 70 -16.26 0.68 -11.74
CA ILE A 70 -15.05 0.40 -10.96
C ILE A 70 -15.38 0.21 -9.48
N VAL A 71 -16.28 1.03 -8.92
CA VAL A 71 -16.71 0.90 -7.52
C VAL A 71 -17.44 -0.42 -7.29
N ASP A 72 -18.40 -0.77 -8.16
CA ASP A 72 -19.14 -2.03 -8.08
C ASP A 72 -18.20 -3.25 -8.09
N LEU A 73 -17.14 -3.21 -8.92
CA LEU A 73 -16.12 -4.27 -8.95
C LEU A 73 -15.40 -4.42 -7.61
N TYR A 74 -15.07 -3.32 -6.93
CA TYR A 74 -14.43 -3.38 -5.61
C TYR A 74 -15.38 -3.78 -4.49
N ASP A 75 -16.67 -3.46 -4.61
CA ASP A 75 -17.69 -3.88 -3.65
C ASP A 75 -17.97 -5.40 -3.76
N GLU A 76 -17.80 -5.97 -4.96
CA GLU A 76 -17.89 -7.42 -5.20
C GLU A 76 -16.62 -8.18 -4.78
N ASP A 77 -15.44 -7.65 -5.13
CA ASP A 77 -14.14 -8.26 -4.84
C ASP A 77 -13.07 -7.18 -4.60
N ASP A 78 -12.57 -7.11 -3.37
CA ASP A 78 -11.58 -6.11 -2.94
C ASP A 78 -10.15 -6.44 -3.40
N GLU A 79 -9.92 -7.62 -3.99
CA GLU A 79 -8.63 -8.07 -4.53
C GLU A 79 -8.52 -7.95 -6.07
N VAL A 80 -9.52 -7.36 -6.73
CA VAL A 80 -9.54 -7.24 -8.20
C VAL A 80 -8.29 -6.55 -8.73
N ARG A 81 -7.65 -7.17 -9.73
CA ARG A 81 -6.39 -6.68 -10.28
C ARG A 81 -6.63 -5.56 -11.26
N MET A 82 -5.66 -4.63 -11.35
CA MET A 82 -5.68 -3.54 -12.33
C MET A 82 -5.91 -4.05 -13.76
N THR A 83 -5.27 -5.14 -14.16
CA THR A 83 -5.43 -5.74 -15.49
C THR A 83 -6.87 -6.17 -15.78
N GLU A 84 -7.58 -6.70 -14.79
CA GLU A 84 -8.96 -7.17 -14.92
C GLU A 84 -9.92 -5.99 -15.08
N ILE A 85 -9.67 -4.91 -14.34
CA ILE A 85 -10.42 -3.64 -14.45
C ILE A 85 -10.26 -3.06 -15.85
N LEU A 86 -9.01 -2.96 -16.34
CA LEU A 86 -8.74 -2.42 -17.67
C LEU A 86 -9.42 -3.24 -18.79
N LEU A 87 -9.33 -4.57 -18.71
CA LEU A 87 -10.00 -5.47 -19.66
C LEU A 87 -11.54 -5.42 -19.51
N GLY A 88 -12.05 -5.25 -18.29
CA GLY A 88 -13.48 -5.04 -18.03
C GLY A 88 -14.00 -3.76 -18.67
N ILE A 89 -13.25 -2.66 -18.54
CA ILE A 89 -13.57 -1.36 -19.14
C ILE A 89 -13.54 -1.45 -20.67
N GLU A 90 -12.52 -2.09 -21.25
CA GLU A 90 -12.44 -2.28 -22.70
C GLU A 90 -13.62 -3.10 -23.22
N ARG A 91 -13.95 -4.22 -22.57
CA ARG A 91 -15.08 -5.08 -22.97
C ARG A 91 -16.44 -4.40 -22.83
N LYS A 92 -16.66 -3.66 -21.74
CA LYS A 92 -17.98 -3.08 -21.41
C LYS A 92 -18.24 -1.74 -22.10
N PHE A 93 -17.21 -0.91 -22.26
CA PHE A 93 -17.35 0.46 -22.75
C PHE A 93 -16.65 0.72 -24.09
N GLY A 94 -15.85 -0.23 -24.59
CA GLY A 94 -15.05 -0.08 -25.79
C GLY A 94 -13.90 0.91 -25.63
N LEU A 95 -13.42 1.13 -24.39
CA LEU A 95 -12.42 2.15 -24.07
C LEU A 95 -11.10 1.50 -23.67
N ARG A 96 -10.02 1.84 -24.39
CA ARG A 96 -8.65 1.51 -23.98
C ARG A 96 -8.11 2.59 -23.05
N VAL A 97 -8.20 2.34 -21.76
CA VAL A 97 -7.69 3.25 -20.73
C VAL A 97 -6.34 2.77 -20.19
N THR A 98 -5.57 3.69 -19.64
CA THR A 98 -4.33 3.37 -18.89
C THR A 98 -4.66 3.20 -17.41
N GLU A 99 -3.67 2.87 -16.58
CA GLU A 99 -3.85 2.75 -15.13
C GLU A 99 -4.20 4.08 -14.45
N TYR A 100 -3.74 5.20 -15.02
CA TYR A 100 -3.86 6.53 -14.41
C TYR A 100 -5.32 6.99 -14.14
N PRO A 101 -6.27 6.91 -15.09
CA PRO A 101 -7.67 7.19 -14.81
C PRO A 101 -8.29 6.34 -13.70
N VAL A 102 -7.91 5.05 -13.62
CA VAL A 102 -8.42 4.13 -12.60
C VAL A 102 -7.90 4.54 -11.22
N ASP A 103 -6.61 4.85 -11.10
CA ASP A 103 -6.02 5.34 -9.85
C ASP A 103 -6.61 6.67 -9.38
N ARG A 104 -6.93 7.57 -10.32
CA ARG A 104 -7.64 8.81 -9.99
C ARG A 104 -9.05 8.52 -9.46
N ILE A 105 -9.79 7.65 -10.13
CA ILE A 105 -11.14 7.24 -9.72
C ILE A 105 -11.12 6.60 -8.32
N ARG A 106 -10.15 5.72 -8.03
CA ARG A 106 -9.97 5.12 -6.69
C ARG A 106 -9.87 6.22 -5.63
N LYS A 107 -9.00 7.20 -5.83
CA LYS A 107 -8.80 8.32 -4.89
C LYS A 107 -10.06 9.16 -4.72
N GLU A 108 -10.74 9.48 -5.81
CA GLU A 108 -11.99 10.26 -5.79
C GLU A 108 -13.15 9.49 -5.14
N ALA A 109 -13.15 8.16 -5.18
CA ALA A 109 -14.11 7.30 -4.51
C ALA A 109 -13.75 7.00 -3.04
N GLY A 110 -12.59 7.46 -2.56
CA GLY A 110 -12.10 7.17 -1.21
C GLY A 110 -11.53 5.75 -1.04
N LEU A 111 -11.27 5.03 -2.13
CA LEU A 111 -10.65 3.71 -2.10
C LEU A 111 -9.14 3.85 -1.84
N GLY A 112 -8.69 3.24 -0.74
CA GLY A 112 -7.29 3.21 -0.32
C GLY A 112 -6.67 1.82 -0.44
N ALA A 113 -5.35 1.77 -0.63
CA ALA A 113 -4.60 0.52 -0.56
C ALA A 113 -4.21 0.25 0.91
N GLU A 114 -4.93 -0.64 1.56
CA GLU A 114 -4.65 -1.09 2.92
C GLU A 114 -3.90 -2.42 2.91
N SER A 115 -3.07 -2.65 3.94
CA SER A 115 -2.40 -3.95 4.08
C SER A 115 -3.41 -5.02 4.52
N THR A 116 -3.41 -6.17 3.87
CA THR A 116 -4.19 -7.32 4.32
C THR A 116 -3.75 -7.74 5.71
N ARG A 117 -4.73 -8.03 6.58
CA ARG A 117 -4.47 -8.55 7.93
C ARG A 117 -4.42 -10.06 7.88
N TYR A 118 -3.41 -10.64 8.50
CA TYR A 118 -3.35 -12.09 8.68
C TYR A 118 -4.52 -12.56 9.55
N GLY A 119 -5.25 -13.56 9.08
CA GLY A 119 -6.33 -14.20 9.81
C GLY A 119 -6.43 -15.68 9.44
N HIS A 120 -6.68 -16.52 10.44
CA HIS A 120 -6.99 -17.93 10.19
C HIS A 120 -8.44 -18.05 9.72
N SER A 121 -8.66 -18.79 8.63
CA SER A 121 -10.00 -19.11 8.18
C SER A 121 -10.72 -20.01 9.20
N VAL A 122 -11.86 -19.53 9.70
CA VAL A 122 -12.72 -20.30 10.61
C VAL A 122 -13.76 -21.05 9.78
N ARG A 123 -13.73 -22.38 9.86
CA ARG A 123 -14.74 -23.27 9.25
C ARG A 123 -16.14 -22.86 9.69
N GLU A 124 -17.11 -22.95 8.80
CA GLU A 124 -18.50 -22.52 9.06
C GLU A 124 -19.11 -23.19 10.30
N ALA A 125 -18.89 -24.50 10.46
CA ALA A 125 -19.34 -25.26 11.62
C ALA A 125 -18.83 -24.70 12.97
N ASN A 126 -17.67 -24.06 12.99
CA ASN A 126 -17.06 -23.50 14.20
C ASN A 126 -17.48 -22.05 14.47
N ARG A 127 -18.13 -21.37 13.51
CA ARG A 127 -18.52 -19.95 13.64
C ARG A 127 -19.66 -19.79 14.65
N ALA A 128 -20.75 -20.54 14.47
CA ALA A 128 -21.93 -20.45 15.33
C ALA A 128 -21.62 -20.77 16.81
N PRO A 129 -20.88 -21.84 17.15
CA PRO A 129 -20.50 -22.13 18.53
C PRO A 129 -19.68 -21.01 19.19
N ARG A 130 -18.72 -20.42 18.46
CA ARG A 130 -17.91 -19.31 18.98
C ARG A 130 -18.77 -18.07 19.30
N VAL A 131 -19.67 -17.70 18.39
CA VAL A 131 -20.59 -16.56 18.59
C VAL A 131 -21.54 -16.83 19.75
N ALA A 132 -22.11 -18.04 19.82
CA ALA A 132 -23.00 -18.43 20.90
C ALA A 132 -22.31 -18.35 22.27
N TRP A 133 -21.08 -18.87 22.37
CA TRP A 133 -20.28 -18.78 23.59
C TRP A 133 -20.02 -17.33 24.00
N CYS A 134 -19.56 -16.48 23.07
CA CYS A 134 -19.30 -15.06 23.37
C CYS A 134 -20.57 -14.34 23.84
N ARG A 135 -21.72 -14.60 23.19
CA ARG A 135 -23.00 -14.01 23.59
C ARG A 135 -23.43 -14.47 24.98
N ALA A 136 -23.29 -15.76 25.29
CA ALA A 136 -23.60 -16.31 26.59
C ALA A 136 -22.72 -15.71 27.70
N GLN A 137 -21.40 -15.60 27.50
CA GLN A 137 -20.50 -14.99 28.47
C GLN A 137 -20.80 -13.51 28.71
N LYS A 138 -21.15 -12.76 27.65
CA LYS A 138 -21.57 -11.36 27.78
C LYS A 138 -22.89 -11.23 28.56
N ALA A 139 -23.88 -12.07 28.27
CA ALA A 139 -25.16 -12.05 28.97
C ALA A 139 -25.03 -12.44 30.46
N ALA A 140 -24.08 -13.32 30.77
CA ALA A 140 -23.78 -13.73 32.14
C ALA A 140 -22.90 -12.73 32.92
N GLU A 141 -22.54 -11.59 32.31
CA GLU A 141 -21.57 -10.61 32.85
C GLU A 141 -20.29 -11.29 33.37
N ALA A 142 -19.85 -12.33 32.65
CA ALA A 142 -18.77 -13.19 33.10
C ALA A 142 -17.46 -12.39 33.23
N THR A 143 -16.74 -12.62 34.32
CA THR A 143 -15.44 -11.98 34.56
C THR A 143 -14.30 -12.98 34.46
N PHE A 144 -13.15 -12.53 33.98
CA PHE A 144 -11.95 -13.37 33.91
C PHE A 144 -11.17 -13.45 35.22
N ARG A 145 -11.71 -12.92 36.34
CA ARG A 145 -11.03 -12.87 37.64
C ARG A 145 -10.78 -14.24 38.28
N LYS A 146 -11.59 -15.24 37.92
CA LYS A 146 -11.49 -16.63 38.40
C LYS A 146 -10.98 -17.60 37.34
N HIS A 147 -10.52 -17.09 36.20
CA HIS A 147 -10.05 -17.90 35.09
C HIS A 147 -8.53 -17.87 35.04
N VAL A 148 -7.93 -19.02 34.73
CA VAL A 148 -6.54 -19.13 34.33
C VAL A 148 -6.51 -19.61 32.89
N PHE A 149 -5.88 -18.83 32.03
CA PHE A 149 -5.68 -19.19 30.62
C PHE A 149 -4.34 -19.88 30.51
N THR A 150 -4.31 -21.03 29.85
CA THR A 150 -3.08 -21.81 29.64
C THR A 150 -2.93 -22.06 28.15
N ASP A 151 -1.68 -22.08 27.68
CA ASP A 151 -1.36 -22.41 26.29
C ASP A 151 0.09 -22.87 26.17
N GLU A 152 0.41 -23.49 25.04
CA GLU A 152 1.77 -23.86 24.66
C GLU A 152 2.30 -22.95 23.55
N SER A 153 3.58 -22.57 23.64
CA SER A 153 4.24 -21.82 22.57
C SER A 153 5.62 -22.36 22.27
N MET A 154 5.93 -22.44 20.97
CA MET A 154 7.27 -22.78 20.48
C MET A 154 8.10 -21.51 20.31
N VAL A 155 9.16 -21.39 21.10
CA VAL A 155 10.10 -20.25 21.02
C VAL A 155 11.37 -20.69 20.30
N GLN A 156 11.75 -19.94 19.27
CA GLN A 156 13.01 -20.16 18.54
C GLN A 156 14.17 -19.51 19.28
N LEU A 157 15.27 -20.25 19.47
CA LEU A 157 16.48 -19.75 20.13
C LEU A 157 17.41 -19.01 19.15
N ASP A 158 17.38 -19.39 17.87
CA ASP A 158 18.22 -18.78 16.83
C ASP A 158 17.78 -17.35 16.47
N PRO A 159 18.72 -16.44 16.13
CA PRO A 159 18.40 -15.09 15.67
C PRO A 159 17.43 -15.08 14.48
N ASN A 160 16.29 -14.40 14.65
CA ASN A 160 15.23 -14.29 13.63
C ASN A 160 14.87 -12.82 13.32
N SER A 161 15.84 -11.91 13.37
CA SER A 161 15.56 -10.50 13.10
C SER A 161 15.08 -10.33 11.65
N ARG A 162 13.92 -9.68 11.49
CA ARG A 162 13.38 -9.30 10.17
C ARG A 162 14.20 -8.19 9.51
N PHE A 163 14.90 -7.39 10.32
CA PHE A 163 15.66 -6.25 9.87
C PHE A 163 17.15 -6.43 10.20
N VAL A 164 18.00 -6.07 9.24
CA VAL A 164 19.44 -6.07 9.39
C VAL A 164 19.99 -4.76 8.86
N TRP A 165 20.84 -4.12 9.65
CA TRP A 165 21.50 -2.89 9.27
C TRP A 165 22.82 -3.22 8.60
N VAL A 166 22.94 -2.88 7.31
CA VAL A 166 24.16 -3.10 6.52
C VAL A 166 24.43 -1.89 5.63
N HIS A 167 25.71 -1.61 5.38
CA HIS A 167 26.11 -0.59 4.41
C HIS A 167 25.63 -0.95 2.99
N SER A 168 25.31 0.07 2.18
CA SER A 168 24.82 -0.09 0.81
C SER A 168 25.79 -0.86 -0.10
N THR A 169 27.09 -0.80 0.18
CA THR A 169 28.16 -1.52 -0.52
C THR A 169 28.31 -2.99 -0.10
N ALA A 170 27.72 -3.39 1.03
CA ALA A 170 27.85 -4.74 1.59
C ALA A 170 26.52 -5.51 1.56
N ARG A 171 25.79 -5.46 0.44
CA ARG A 171 24.46 -6.10 0.29
C ARG A 171 24.47 -7.60 0.54
N HIS A 172 25.58 -8.31 0.29
CA HIS A 172 25.72 -9.74 0.58
C HIS A 172 25.51 -10.06 2.07
N ARG A 173 25.83 -9.13 2.99
CA ARG A 173 25.62 -9.30 4.44
C ARG A 173 24.15 -9.36 4.85
N ARG A 174 23.21 -8.99 3.95
CA ARG A 174 21.76 -9.17 4.13
C ARG A 174 21.37 -10.65 4.14
N ILE A 175 22.13 -11.49 3.45
CA ILE A 175 21.89 -12.92 3.37
C ILE A 175 22.41 -13.52 4.68
N LYS A 176 21.49 -13.95 5.55
CA LYS A 176 21.81 -14.70 6.77
C LYS A 176 21.61 -16.18 6.50
N SER A 177 22.56 -17.00 6.94
CA SER A 177 22.39 -18.44 6.97
C SER A 177 21.22 -18.76 7.89
N LYS A 178 20.12 -19.26 7.31
CA LYS A 178 18.98 -19.74 8.09
C LYS A 178 19.11 -21.25 8.24
N PHE A 179 19.13 -21.74 9.48
CA PHE A 179 19.06 -23.17 9.72
C PHE A 179 17.73 -23.71 9.17
N LYS A 180 17.78 -24.82 8.44
CA LYS A 180 16.58 -25.51 7.92
C LYS A 180 15.66 -25.96 9.07
N HIS A 181 16.26 -26.37 10.19
CA HIS A 181 15.59 -26.81 11.41
C HIS A 181 16.20 -26.04 12.59
N PRO A 182 15.74 -24.80 12.87
CA PRO A 182 16.30 -24.01 13.95
C PRO A 182 15.97 -24.64 15.31
N GLN A 183 16.82 -24.41 16.29
CA GLN A 183 16.60 -24.90 17.66
C GLN A 183 15.43 -24.14 18.28
N LYS A 184 14.54 -24.91 18.90
CA LYS A 184 13.33 -24.38 19.54
C LYS A 184 13.11 -25.08 20.87
N VAL A 185 12.47 -24.38 21.79
CA VAL A 185 11.94 -24.93 23.04
C VAL A 185 10.43 -24.77 23.03
N LEU A 186 9.74 -25.75 23.62
CA LEU A 186 8.32 -25.63 23.90
C LEU A 186 8.18 -25.07 25.30
N ILE A 187 7.37 -24.03 25.46
CA ILE A 187 7.07 -23.44 26.75
C ILE A 187 5.59 -23.62 27.00
N TRP A 188 5.24 -24.19 28.15
CA TRP A 188 3.88 -24.18 28.68
C TRP A 188 3.79 -23.13 29.78
N GLY A 189 2.68 -22.41 29.83
CA GLY A 189 2.43 -21.47 30.91
C GLY A 189 0.98 -21.06 30.99
N GLY A 190 0.61 -20.55 32.16
CA GLY A 190 -0.68 -19.99 32.47
C GLY A 190 -0.60 -18.52 32.84
N ILE A 191 -1.69 -17.79 32.59
CA ILE A 191 -1.89 -16.42 33.04
C ILE A 191 -3.30 -16.23 33.57
N SER A 192 -3.40 -15.51 34.67
CA SER A 192 -4.67 -15.15 35.29
C SER A 192 -4.68 -13.66 35.63
N TRP A 193 -5.81 -13.18 36.14
CA TRP A 193 -5.89 -11.84 36.73
C TRP A 193 -4.86 -11.59 37.86
N LYS A 194 -4.43 -12.64 38.56
CA LYS A 194 -3.48 -12.54 39.70
C LYS A 194 -2.02 -12.54 39.26
N GLY A 195 -1.72 -12.93 38.03
CA GLY A 195 -0.35 -13.09 37.55
C GLY A 195 -0.16 -14.36 36.73
N VAL A 196 1.11 -14.65 36.45
CA VAL A 196 1.57 -15.79 35.65
C VAL A 196 1.80 -17.02 36.53
N THR A 197 1.56 -18.21 35.98
CA THR A 197 1.96 -19.47 36.60
C THR A 197 3.45 -19.70 36.43
N THR A 198 3.96 -20.77 37.05
CA THR A 198 5.29 -21.30 36.71
C THR A 198 5.33 -21.64 35.22
N LEU A 199 6.43 -21.24 34.57
CA LEU A 199 6.67 -21.59 33.17
C LEU A 199 7.43 -22.90 33.11
N GLU A 200 6.85 -23.88 32.44
CA GLU A 200 7.47 -25.18 32.21
C GLU A 200 8.14 -25.17 30.84
N ILE A 201 9.46 -25.41 30.82
CA ILE A 201 10.27 -25.37 29.59
C ILE A 201 10.68 -26.78 29.20
N PHE A 202 10.23 -27.19 28.03
CA PHE A 202 10.55 -28.49 27.46
C PHE A 202 11.54 -28.34 26.29
N ASN A 203 12.37 -29.37 26.13
CA ASN A 203 13.19 -29.49 24.93
C ASN A 203 12.28 -29.59 23.68
N GLY A 204 12.69 -29.02 22.55
CA GLY A 204 11.89 -28.98 21.32
C GLY A 204 11.55 -30.34 20.70
N SER A 205 12.15 -31.43 21.20
CA SER A 205 11.78 -32.82 20.85
C SER A 205 10.71 -33.41 21.76
N CYS A 206 10.32 -32.72 22.84
CA CYS A 206 9.26 -33.16 23.74
C CYS A 206 7.92 -33.07 23.00
N ARG A 207 7.26 -34.22 22.89
CA ARG A 207 5.88 -34.31 22.41
C ARG A 207 4.99 -34.29 23.64
N VAL A 208 4.24 -33.21 23.83
CA VAL A 208 3.23 -33.13 24.88
C VAL A 208 2.08 -34.06 24.49
N ASP A 209 2.12 -35.27 25.03
CA ASP A 209 1.02 -36.22 24.97
C ASP A 209 0.15 -36.10 26.24
N ALA A 210 -0.91 -36.90 26.31
CA ALA A 210 -1.83 -36.82 27.44
C ALA A 210 -1.14 -37.08 28.80
N PRO A 211 -0.28 -38.11 28.96
CA PRO A 211 0.49 -38.30 30.20
C PRO A 211 1.38 -37.11 30.57
N GLU A 212 2.14 -36.57 29.61
CA GLU A 212 3.02 -35.44 29.89
C GLU A 212 2.19 -34.21 30.28
N TYR A 213 1.08 -33.94 29.58
CA TYR A 213 0.19 -32.83 29.93
C TYR A 213 -0.41 -32.98 31.34
N CYS A 214 -0.80 -34.19 31.75
CA CYS A 214 -1.26 -34.43 33.13
C CYS A 214 -0.16 -34.14 34.17
N LYS A 215 1.11 -34.40 33.85
CA LYS A 215 2.23 -34.06 34.69
C LYS A 215 2.43 -32.54 34.76
N ILE A 216 2.37 -31.84 33.63
CA ILE A 216 2.40 -30.38 33.57
C ILE A 216 1.34 -29.75 34.46
N LEU A 217 0.11 -30.24 34.40
CA LEU A 217 -0.96 -29.72 35.23
C LEU A 217 -0.72 -30.01 36.73
N ARG A 218 -0.20 -31.19 37.06
CA ARG A 218 0.07 -31.54 38.45
C ARG A 218 1.17 -30.66 39.04
N ASP A 219 2.29 -30.57 38.33
CA ASP A 219 3.53 -29.98 38.85
C ASP A 219 3.54 -28.45 38.66
N GLY A 220 3.00 -27.95 37.53
CA GLY A 220 3.06 -26.54 37.14
C GLY A 220 1.79 -25.73 37.37
N TYR A 221 0.61 -26.37 37.54
CA TYR A 221 -0.68 -25.67 37.73
C TYR A 221 -1.30 -25.87 39.12
N VAL A 222 -1.37 -27.10 39.62
CA VAL A 222 -2.07 -27.39 40.90
C VAL A 222 -1.32 -26.82 42.10
N GLU A 223 0.00 -26.69 42.02
CA GLU A 223 0.85 -26.14 43.09
C GLU A 223 0.95 -24.60 43.07
N TRP A 224 0.29 -23.91 42.13
CA TRP A 224 0.30 -22.45 41.96
C TRP A 224 -0.91 -21.76 42.62
#